data_AF-A0A956JCQ3-F1
#
_entry.id   AF-A0A956JCQ3-F1
#
_cell.length_a   1.000
_cell.length_b   1.000
_cell.length_c   1.000
_cell.angle_alpha   90.00
_cell.angle_beta   90.00
_cell.angle_gamma   90.00
#
_symmetry.space_group_name_H-M   'P 1'
#
loop_
_entity.id
_entity.type
_entity.pdbx_description
1 polymer ?
#
loop_
_entity_poly.entity_id
_entity_poly.type
_entity_poly.pdbx_seq_one_letter_code
_entity_poly.pdbx_strand_id
1 'polypeptide(L)'
;MACRGGDDGEPMRTEGGGGGGMMLTSGPPDHGTSTGEVYEPSRDATDQCDLAPLIGAGTHYGSLRGNASELGGACGEGGPDAFFRLEIPRRSDVSLRGLGAGFVPRVGVLPHECADAWDERTLLCTQGVGGWILDVAPGSSLVVSMGIDPDDPLIGQLPPMVGPDPLSFALEVKLRNVLDEGDPCGSIERGRCGTGTVCLPTPPPEDEPDAPPGPRVCTVVEGDTCESAIDLALGAGTTVVEIDPATPHTDAHHHSCGGARRRDRVLRLQLPGPGPHALDLRGDRPQLGFALRGPSCLPTDELACAADELEPAQLVAEISDPAVLLFVELPPAVEDDDEQGTSTGSPPGGEEAPIVVEIEVLEAPPAD
;
A
#
# COMPACT_ATOMS: atom_id res chain seq x y z
N MET A 1 4.09 9.07 -27.95
CA MET A 1 3.42 8.14 -28.89
C MET A 1 1.93 8.30 -28.67
N ALA A 2 1.20 8.72 -29.71
CA ALA A 2 -0.22 9.05 -29.62
C ALA A 2 -1.08 7.87 -30.11
N CYS A 3 -2.05 7.43 -29.32
CA CYS A 3 -3.11 6.54 -29.78
C CYS A 3 -4.40 7.33 -29.93
N ARG A 4 -4.86 7.38 -31.19
CA ARG A 4 -6.19 7.85 -31.61
C ARG A 4 -7.25 6.83 -31.17
N GLY A 5 -8.43 7.36 -30.87
CA GLY A 5 -9.63 6.60 -30.54
C GLY A 5 -10.37 5.99 -31.73
N GLY A 6 -11.50 5.36 -31.40
CA GLY A 6 -12.50 4.89 -32.35
C GLY A 6 -13.46 3.86 -31.76
N ASP A 7 -14.73 4.27 -31.70
CA ASP A 7 -15.94 3.50 -32.05
C ASP A 7 -16.73 2.77 -30.95
N ASP A 8 -17.56 3.55 -30.26
CA ASP A 8 -19.02 3.51 -30.20
C ASP A 8 -19.74 2.21 -30.64
N GLY A 9 -20.38 1.52 -29.69
CA GLY A 9 -21.23 0.38 -30.00
C GLY A 9 -22.11 -0.11 -28.84
N GLU A 10 -23.17 0.64 -28.53
CA GLU A 10 -24.37 0.14 -27.83
C GLU A 10 -25.62 0.81 -28.44
N PRO A 11 -26.87 0.31 -28.28
CA PRO A 11 -27.32 -0.81 -27.46
C PRO A 11 -28.27 -1.81 -28.17
N MET A 12 -28.40 -3.04 -27.66
CA MET A 12 -29.62 -3.83 -27.86
C MET A 12 -30.45 -3.89 -26.58
N ARG A 13 -31.59 -3.21 -26.63
CA ARG A 13 -32.73 -3.43 -25.75
C ARG A 13 -33.38 -4.78 -26.08
N THR A 14 -33.66 -5.56 -25.05
CA THR A 14 -34.69 -6.61 -25.12
C THR A 14 -35.73 -6.33 -24.05
N GLU A 15 -36.87 -5.79 -24.48
CA GLU A 15 -38.14 -5.88 -23.77
C GLU A 15 -38.69 -7.30 -23.94
N GLY A 16 -39.11 -7.91 -22.83
CA GLY A 16 -39.81 -9.20 -22.83
C GLY A 16 -40.60 -9.35 -21.55
N GLY A 17 -41.88 -8.99 -21.59
CA GLY A 17 -42.82 -9.16 -20.50
C GLY A 17 -43.30 -10.61 -20.34
N GLY A 18 -43.96 -10.89 -19.22
CA GLY A 18 -44.71 -12.14 -19.02
C GLY A 18 -45.02 -12.42 -17.57
N GLY A 19 -46.28 -12.29 -17.18
CA GLY A 19 -46.75 -12.48 -15.81
C GLY A 19 -47.11 -13.92 -15.42
N GLY A 20 -47.59 -14.04 -14.18
CA GLY A 20 -48.09 -15.25 -13.51
C GLY A 20 -47.36 -15.41 -12.17
N GLY A 21 -48.00 -15.44 -10.99
CA GLY A 21 -49.30 -15.97 -10.65
C GLY A 21 -49.11 -17.21 -9.75
N MET A 22 -49.14 -16.98 -8.43
CA MET A 22 -49.43 -17.89 -7.31
C MET A 22 -48.88 -19.34 -7.31
N MET A 23 -48.19 -19.73 -6.23
CA MET A 23 -48.73 -20.67 -5.24
C MET A 23 -47.76 -20.89 -4.08
N LEU A 24 -48.26 -20.67 -2.86
CA LEU A 24 -47.69 -21.18 -1.61
C LEU A 24 -48.15 -22.62 -1.46
N THR A 25 -47.23 -23.58 -1.50
CA THR A 25 -47.48 -24.96 -1.08
C THR A 25 -46.75 -25.21 0.24
N SER A 26 -47.53 -25.27 1.31
CA SER A 26 -47.16 -25.81 2.61
C SER A 26 -47.11 -27.34 2.53
N GLY A 27 -45.92 -27.91 2.71
CA GLY A 27 -45.70 -29.35 2.91
C GLY A 27 -45.62 -29.71 4.40
N PRO A 28 -46.00 -30.94 4.82
CA PRO A 28 -46.02 -31.37 6.22
C PRO A 28 -44.62 -31.71 6.77
N PRO A 29 -44.45 -31.81 8.11
CA PRO A 29 -43.17 -32.08 8.73
C PRO A 29 -42.80 -33.56 8.59
N ASP A 30 -41.73 -33.86 7.86
CA ASP A 30 -41.16 -35.19 7.80
C ASP A 30 -40.21 -35.43 8.99
N HIS A 31 -40.39 -36.58 9.62
CA HIS A 31 -39.66 -37.03 10.79
C HIS A 31 -38.21 -37.36 10.45
N GLY A 32 -37.29 -36.75 11.20
CA GLY A 32 -35.85 -36.89 11.04
C GLY A 32 -35.36 -38.33 11.17
N THR A 33 -34.74 -38.80 10.11
CA THR A 33 -33.69 -39.83 10.16
C THR A 33 -32.37 -39.11 9.96
N SER A 34 -31.56 -39.05 11.03
CA SER A 34 -30.20 -38.50 11.00
C SER A 34 -29.30 -39.44 10.20
N THR A 35 -29.24 -39.22 8.89
CA THR A 35 -28.09 -39.58 8.08
C THR A 35 -27.00 -38.58 8.43
N GLY A 36 -25.82 -39.06 8.87
CA GLY A 36 -24.69 -38.21 9.23
C GLY A 36 -24.52 -37.08 8.22
N GLU A 37 -24.41 -35.85 8.73
CA GLU A 37 -24.23 -34.65 7.93
C GLU A 37 -23.12 -34.91 6.93
N VAL A 38 -23.51 -34.99 5.65
CA VAL A 38 -22.57 -34.99 4.54
C VAL A 38 -21.80 -33.68 4.69
N TYR A 39 -20.50 -33.79 4.91
CA TYR A 39 -19.58 -32.66 4.84
C TYR A 39 -19.90 -31.88 3.55
N GLU A 40 -20.50 -30.70 3.68
CA GLU A 40 -20.57 -29.76 2.56
C GLU A 40 -19.18 -29.13 2.46
N PRO A 41 -18.43 -29.37 1.37
CA PRO A 41 -17.18 -28.67 1.13
C PRO A 41 -17.44 -27.17 1.20
N SER A 42 -16.52 -26.43 1.81
CA SER A 42 -16.61 -24.99 1.89
C SER A 42 -16.82 -24.40 0.49
N ARG A 43 -17.84 -23.57 0.32
CA ARG A 43 -18.29 -23.08 -0.99
C ARG A 43 -17.39 -21.99 -1.57
N ASP A 44 -16.53 -21.39 -0.75
CA ASP A 44 -15.83 -20.17 -1.11
C ASP A 44 -14.40 -20.42 -1.60
N ALA A 45 -13.92 -21.67 -1.66
CA ALA A 45 -12.56 -22.00 -2.10
C ALA A 45 -12.52 -23.26 -2.98
N THR A 46 -11.53 -23.36 -3.85
CA THR A 46 -11.29 -24.53 -4.73
C THR A 46 -9.82 -24.88 -4.74
N ASP A 47 -9.50 -26.13 -5.06
CA ASP A 47 -8.16 -26.64 -5.30
C ASP A 47 -7.65 -26.36 -6.73
N GLN A 48 -8.44 -25.66 -7.55
CA GLN A 48 -8.10 -25.27 -8.93
C GLN A 48 -8.10 -23.75 -9.08
N CYS A 49 -6.93 -23.17 -9.21
CA CYS A 49 -6.69 -21.73 -9.29
C CYS A 49 -7.49 -21.05 -10.43
N ASP A 50 -7.57 -21.69 -11.60
CA ASP A 50 -8.33 -21.15 -12.74
C ASP A 50 -9.83 -21.10 -12.46
N LEU A 51 -10.32 -21.91 -11.52
CA LEU A 51 -11.72 -21.97 -11.10
C LEU A 51 -11.96 -21.21 -9.78
N ALA A 52 -10.98 -20.46 -9.29
CA ALA A 52 -11.06 -19.72 -8.04
C ALA A 52 -12.31 -18.83 -7.99
N PRO A 53 -13.20 -19.00 -7.00
CA PRO A 53 -14.42 -18.22 -6.92
C PRO A 53 -14.11 -16.75 -6.60
N LEU A 54 -14.94 -15.86 -7.16
CA LEU A 54 -14.83 -14.43 -6.96
C LEU A 54 -15.31 -14.02 -5.56
N ILE A 55 -14.47 -13.30 -4.83
CA ILE A 55 -14.73 -12.80 -3.48
C ILE A 55 -14.47 -11.29 -3.39
N GLY A 56 -15.06 -10.67 -2.38
CA GLY A 56 -14.81 -9.27 -2.00
C GLY A 56 -14.31 -9.15 -0.55
N ALA A 57 -14.43 -7.95 0.04
CA ALA A 57 -14.15 -7.75 1.45
C ALA A 57 -15.08 -8.61 2.34
N GLY A 58 -14.55 -9.15 3.44
CA GLY A 58 -15.31 -10.00 4.36
C GLY A 58 -14.49 -11.16 4.92
N THR A 59 -15.18 -12.13 5.50
CA THR A 59 -14.58 -13.38 5.97
C THR A 59 -15.09 -14.52 5.12
N HIS A 60 -14.18 -15.25 4.49
CA HIS A 60 -14.46 -16.36 3.59
C HIS A 60 -13.93 -17.63 4.21
N TYR A 61 -14.66 -18.74 4.08
CA TYR A 61 -14.28 -19.98 4.74
C TYR A 61 -13.78 -20.99 3.71
N GLY A 62 -12.93 -21.91 4.15
CA GLY A 62 -12.33 -22.90 3.26
C GLY A 62 -11.90 -24.16 3.98
N SER A 63 -11.43 -25.12 3.19
CA SER A 63 -10.78 -26.33 3.69
C SER A 63 -9.65 -26.71 2.75
N LEU A 64 -8.55 -27.18 3.32
CA LEU A 64 -7.44 -27.79 2.57
C LEU A 64 -7.62 -29.31 2.41
N ARG A 65 -8.72 -29.86 2.95
CA ARG A 65 -9.00 -31.29 2.96
C ARG A 65 -9.22 -31.82 1.54
N GLY A 66 -8.31 -32.69 1.11
CA GLY A 66 -8.42 -33.36 -0.19
C GLY A 66 -7.95 -32.52 -1.38
N ASN A 67 -7.51 -31.28 -1.13
CA ASN A 67 -6.92 -30.43 -2.15
C ASN A 67 -5.54 -30.97 -2.55
N ALA A 68 -5.20 -30.80 -3.82
CA ALA A 68 -3.84 -31.03 -4.31
C ALA A 68 -2.94 -29.82 -4.02
N SER A 69 -1.67 -29.94 -4.40
CA SER A 69 -0.73 -28.81 -4.48
C SER A 69 -0.66 -28.40 -5.94
N GLU A 70 -1.53 -27.50 -6.39
CA GLU A 70 -1.65 -27.21 -7.82
C GLU A 70 -0.50 -26.34 -8.32
N LEU A 71 -0.21 -25.24 -7.62
CA LEU A 71 0.85 -24.28 -7.96
C LEU A 71 2.08 -24.46 -7.07
N GLY A 72 2.34 -25.70 -6.64
CA GLY A 72 3.36 -25.99 -5.64
C GLY A 72 3.02 -25.41 -4.26
N GLY A 73 1.75 -25.21 -3.93
CA GLY A 73 1.29 -24.74 -2.62
C GLY A 73 1.31 -23.23 -2.46
N ALA A 74 0.67 -22.73 -1.39
CA ALA A 74 0.68 -21.29 -1.10
C ALA A 74 2.11 -20.80 -0.87
N CYS A 75 2.48 -19.72 -1.56
CA CYS A 75 3.85 -19.19 -1.62
C CYS A 75 4.90 -20.11 -2.28
N GLY A 76 4.51 -21.15 -3.01
CA GLY A 76 5.45 -22.06 -3.69
C GLY A 76 6.16 -23.05 -2.76
N GLU A 77 5.65 -23.23 -1.55
CA GLU A 77 6.34 -23.95 -0.46
C GLU A 77 5.84 -25.39 -0.25
N GLY A 78 5.09 -25.91 -1.22
CA GLY A 78 4.45 -27.21 -1.21
C GLY A 78 3.16 -27.27 -0.39
N GLY A 79 2.60 -28.49 -0.28
CA GLY A 79 1.40 -28.75 0.51
C GLY A 79 0.09 -28.41 -0.21
N PRO A 80 -1.05 -28.80 0.38
CA PRO A 80 -2.35 -28.52 -0.21
C PRO A 80 -2.66 -27.03 -0.17
N ASP A 81 -3.25 -26.51 -1.26
CA ASP A 81 -3.67 -25.12 -1.38
C ASP A 81 -5.16 -24.98 -1.75
N ALA A 82 -5.70 -23.82 -1.43
CA ALA A 82 -7.06 -23.43 -1.75
C ALA A 82 -7.07 -21.99 -2.29
N PHE A 83 -7.76 -21.78 -3.39
CA PHE A 83 -7.70 -20.53 -4.15
C PHE A 83 -9.00 -19.73 -4.06
N PHE A 84 -8.82 -18.41 -4.04
CA PHE A 84 -9.84 -17.38 -4.13
C PHE A 84 -9.44 -16.36 -5.18
N ARG A 85 -10.42 -15.73 -5.82
CA ARG A 85 -10.19 -14.61 -6.73
C ARG A 85 -10.76 -13.33 -6.10
N LEU A 86 -9.90 -12.42 -5.67
CA LEU A 86 -10.31 -11.17 -5.06
C LEU A 86 -10.49 -10.08 -6.13
N GLU A 87 -11.68 -9.48 -6.18
CA GLU A 87 -11.95 -8.31 -7.01
C GLU A 87 -11.77 -7.02 -6.21
N ILE A 88 -11.10 -6.04 -6.80
CA ILE A 88 -10.86 -4.72 -6.20
C ILE A 88 -11.78 -3.69 -6.86
N PRO A 89 -12.94 -3.35 -6.27
CA PRO A 89 -13.92 -2.49 -6.93
C PRO A 89 -13.48 -1.03 -7.02
N ARG A 90 -12.55 -0.60 -6.17
CA ARG A 90 -12.03 0.78 -6.06
C ARG A 90 -10.56 0.72 -5.71
N ARG A 91 -9.80 1.76 -6.06
CA ARG A 91 -8.41 1.93 -5.62
C ARG A 91 -8.31 1.73 -4.11
N SER A 92 -7.59 0.69 -3.66
CA SER A 92 -7.63 0.27 -2.24
C SER A 92 -6.31 -0.36 -1.79
N ASP A 93 -5.98 -0.18 -0.52
CA ASP A 93 -5.09 -1.11 0.17
C ASP A 93 -5.87 -2.37 0.52
N VAL A 94 -5.24 -3.52 0.34
CA VAL A 94 -5.81 -4.84 0.59
C VAL A 94 -5.10 -5.46 1.79
N SER A 95 -5.85 -5.73 2.86
CA SER A 95 -5.35 -6.51 4.00
C SER A 95 -5.89 -7.92 3.94
N LEU A 96 -4.99 -8.89 4.10
CA LEU A 96 -5.31 -10.32 4.06
C LEU A 96 -4.79 -10.98 5.32
N ARG A 97 -5.63 -11.82 5.94
CA ARG A 97 -5.24 -12.62 7.09
C ARG A 97 -5.86 -14.01 7.03
N GLY A 98 -5.01 -15.02 7.06
CA GLY A 98 -5.43 -16.41 7.20
C GLY A 98 -5.58 -16.82 8.67
N LEU A 99 -6.61 -17.60 8.98
CA LEU A 99 -6.84 -18.24 10.28
C LEU A 99 -7.09 -19.74 10.07
N GLY A 100 -6.20 -20.60 10.56
CA GLY A 100 -6.35 -22.06 10.46
C GLY A 100 -6.98 -22.68 11.71
N ALA A 101 -7.73 -23.76 11.56
CA ALA A 101 -8.31 -24.52 12.66
C ALA A 101 -7.29 -25.44 13.35
N GLY A 102 -6.29 -24.85 14.00
CA GLY A 102 -5.23 -25.60 14.71
C GLY A 102 -3.91 -25.71 13.94
N PHE A 103 -3.78 -24.99 12.82
CA PHE A 103 -2.53 -24.81 12.08
C PHE A 103 -2.26 -23.33 11.82
N VAL A 104 -1.02 -23.04 11.40
CA VAL A 104 -0.59 -21.71 11.00
C VAL A 104 -0.69 -21.60 9.48
N PRO A 105 -1.70 -20.91 8.93
CA PRO A 105 -1.88 -20.83 7.48
C PRO A 105 -0.81 -19.97 6.83
N ARG A 106 -0.50 -20.30 5.58
CA ARG A 106 0.24 -19.47 4.64
C ARG A 106 -0.76 -18.76 3.71
N VAL A 107 -0.52 -17.48 3.43
CA VAL A 107 -1.30 -16.67 2.49
C VAL A 107 -0.37 -16.16 1.41
N GLY A 108 -0.57 -16.66 0.19
CA GLY A 108 0.13 -16.19 -1.00
C GLY A 108 -0.81 -15.34 -1.86
N VAL A 109 -0.30 -14.26 -2.45
CA VAL A 109 -1.06 -13.44 -3.39
C VAL A 109 -0.28 -13.27 -4.68
N LEU A 110 -0.92 -13.68 -5.77
CA LEU A 110 -0.46 -13.49 -7.12
C LEU A 110 -1.30 -12.39 -7.79
N PRO A 111 -0.78 -11.79 -8.87
CA PRO A 111 -1.58 -10.97 -9.77
C PRO A 111 -2.69 -11.82 -10.45
N HIS A 112 -3.26 -11.31 -11.53
CA HIS A 112 -4.45 -11.88 -12.19
C HIS A 112 -4.34 -13.36 -12.61
N GLU A 113 -3.14 -13.84 -12.91
CA GLU A 113 -2.89 -15.15 -13.52
C GLU A 113 -2.43 -16.20 -12.49
N CYS A 114 -2.93 -17.42 -12.67
CA CYS A 114 -2.40 -18.61 -12.02
C CYS A 114 -1.05 -18.96 -12.65
N ALA A 115 0.03 -18.83 -11.89
CA ALA A 115 1.38 -19.10 -12.37
C ALA A 115 2.20 -19.79 -11.29
N ASP A 116 2.98 -20.79 -11.68
CA ASP A 116 3.85 -21.56 -10.76
C ASP A 116 5.09 -20.75 -10.31
N ALA A 117 5.34 -19.58 -10.92
CA ALA A 117 6.50 -18.73 -10.67
C ALA A 117 6.28 -17.77 -9.48
N TRP A 118 6.11 -18.34 -8.27
CA TRP A 118 5.93 -17.56 -7.04
C TRP A 118 7.07 -16.56 -6.80
N ASP A 119 8.33 -16.97 -6.95
CA ASP A 119 9.49 -16.13 -6.63
C ASP A 119 9.56 -14.80 -7.39
N GLU A 120 9.00 -14.74 -8.60
CA GLU A 120 9.09 -13.57 -9.47
C GLU A 120 7.83 -12.69 -9.46
N ARG A 121 6.68 -13.26 -9.06
CA ARG A 121 5.36 -12.65 -9.26
C ARG A 121 4.55 -12.48 -7.99
N THR A 122 5.04 -12.97 -6.86
CA THR A 122 4.33 -12.84 -5.59
C THR A 122 4.24 -11.38 -5.17
N LEU A 123 3.01 -10.91 -4.98
CA LEU A 123 2.74 -9.58 -4.42
C LEU A 123 2.80 -9.61 -2.90
N LEU A 124 2.44 -10.74 -2.29
CA LEU A 124 2.45 -10.94 -0.85
C LEU A 124 2.64 -12.43 -0.54
N CYS A 125 3.55 -12.74 0.38
CA CYS A 125 3.58 -14.04 1.05
C CYS A 125 3.69 -13.83 2.57
N THR A 126 2.76 -14.42 3.33
CA THR A 126 2.81 -14.40 4.79
C THR A 126 2.51 -15.77 5.40
N GLN A 127 2.96 -15.99 6.63
CA GLN A 127 2.65 -17.17 7.42
C GLN A 127 2.23 -16.75 8.84
N GLY A 128 1.03 -17.13 9.26
CA GLY A 128 0.51 -16.86 10.62
C GLY A 128 0.21 -15.41 10.97
N VAL A 129 0.63 -14.47 10.13
CA VAL A 129 0.38 -13.03 10.28
C VAL A 129 -0.34 -12.49 9.04
N GLY A 130 -1.12 -11.44 9.24
CA GLY A 130 -1.73 -10.73 8.13
C GLY A 130 -0.71 -9.89 7.36
N GLY A 131 -1.02 -9.59 6.10
CA GLY A 131 -0.23 -8.74 5.24
C GLY A 131 -1.07 -7.64 4.60
N TRP A 132 -0.38 -6.68 3.98
CA TRP A 132 -1.00 -5.60 3.21
C TRP A 132 -0.39 -5.55 1.81
N ILE A 133 -1.24 -5.35 0.81
CA ILE A 133 -0.86 -4.92 -0.53
C ILE A 133 -1.40 -3.50 -0.66
N LEU A 134 -0.51 -2.54 -0.86
CA LEU A 134 -0.89 -1.13 -0.87
C LEU A 134 -1.30 -0.71 -2.27
N ASP A 135 -2.26 0.22 -2.33
CA ASP A 135 -2.59 0.97 -3.53
C ASP A 135 -2.91 0.11 -4.79
N VAL A 136 -3.77 -0.89 -4.61
CA VAL A 136 -4.22 -1.76 -5.70
C VAL A 136 -5.24 -1.04 -6.56
N ALA A 137 -5.01 -1.00 -7.87
CA ALA A 137 -5.86 -0.31 -8.83
C ALA A 137 -7.30 -0.87 -8.88
N PRO A 138 -8.31 -0.03 -9.18
CA PRO A 138 -9.68 -0.48 -9.37
C PRO A 138 -9.79 -1.45 -10.56
N GLY A 139 -10.70 -2.42 -10.45
CA GLY A 139 -10.89 -3.49 -11.44
C GLY A 139 -9.79 -4.57 -11.42
N SER A 140 -8.78 -4.45 -10.55
CA SER A 140 -7.78 -5.49 -10.40
C SER A 140 -8.41 -6.78 -9.88
N SER A 141 -7.93 -7.89 -10.41
CA SER A 141 -8.25 -9.24 -9.93
C SER A 141 -6.97 -9.86 -9.39
N LEU A 142 -6.97 -10.19 -8.11
CA LEU A 142 -5.86 -10.85 -7.42
C LEU A 142 -6.22 -12.32 -7.18
N VAL A 143 -5.26 -13.21 -7.36
CA VAL A 143 -5.42 -14.61 -6.94
C VAL A 143 -4.84 -14.74 -5.54
N VAL A 144 -5.65 -15.21 -4.59
CA VAL A 144 -5.24 -15.48 -3.21
C VAL A 144 -5.19 -16.98 -3.01
N SER A 145 -4.04 -17.49 -2.60
CA SER A 145 -3.83 -18.88 -2.21
C SER A 145 -3.71 -18.99 -0.70
N MET A 146 -4.48 -19.91 -0.12
CA MET A 146 -4.41 -20.32 1.27
C MET A 146 -3.77 -21.70 1.34
N GLY A 147 -2.75 -21.88 2.17
CA GLY A 147 -2.08 -23.16 2.31
C GLY A 147 -1.65 -23.44 3.74
N ILE A 148 -1.03 -24.60 3.91
CA ILE A 148 -0.46 -25.09 5.15
C ILE A 148 0.96 -25.59 4.86
N ASP A 149 1.80 -25.64 5.88
CA ASP A 149 3.12 -26.24 5.76
C ASP A 149 3.02 -27.70 5.27
N PRO A 150 3.81 -28.13 4.26
CA PRO A 150 3.71 -29.49 3.70
C PRO A 150 4.03 -30.59 4.71
N ASP A 151 4.80 -30.28 5.76
CA ASP A 151 5.17 -31.22 6.82
C ASP A 151 4.19 -31.17 8.00
N ASP A 152 3.11 -30.39 7.91
CA ASP A 152 2.13 -30.29 8.98
C ASP A 152 1.43 -31.65 9.21
N PRO A 153 1.46 -32.19 10.45
CA PRO A 153 0.92 -33.50 10.74
C PRO A 153 -0.60 -33.61 10.54
N LEU A 154 -1.32 -32.49 10.42
CA LEU A 154 -2.77 -32.49 10.17
C LEU A 154 -3.14 -32.93 8.76
N ILE A 155 -2.22 -32.81 7.78
CA ILE A 155 -2.46 -33.22 6.39
C ILE A 155 -2.77 -34.72 6.31
N GLY A 156 -2.01 -35.54 7.05
CA GLY A 156 -2.16 -36.99 7.07
C GLY A 156 -3.27 -37.52 7.98
N GLN A 157 -3.94 -36.65 8.75
CA GLN A 157 -4.98 -37.07 9.69
C GLN A 157 -6.32 -37.25 8.98
N LEU A 158 -7.07 -38.29 9.36
CA LEU A 158 -8.45 -38.44 8.92
C LEU A 158 -9.32 -37.32 9.53
N PRO A 159 -10.35 -36.85 8.80
CA PRO A 159 -11.29 -35.89 9.37
C PRO A 159 -11.96 -36.47 10.62
N PRO A 160 -12.19 -35.66 11.67
CA PRO A 160 -12.82 -36.14 12.88
C PRO A 160 -14.27 -36.56 12.60
N MET A 161 -14.75 -37.62 13.28
CA MET A 161 -16.17 -38.02 13.18
C MET A 161 -17.12 -37.01 13.84
N VAL A 162 -16.61 -36.19 14.76
CA VAL A 162 -17.38 -35.17 15.49
C VAL A 162 -16.49 -33.94 15.66
N GLY A 163 -17.01 -32.76 15.30
CA GLY A 163 -16.33 -31.47 15.45
C GLY A 163 -15.84 -30.88 14.12
N PRO A 164 -15.23 -29.68 14.16
CA PRO A 164 -14.73 -29.02 12.97
C PRO A 164 -13.53 -29.77 12.38
N ASP A 165 -13.39 -29.71 11.05
CA ASP A 165 -12.23 -30.25 10.36
C ASP A 165 -10.98 -29.42 10.74
N PRO A 166 -9.88 -30.04 11.20
CA PRO A 166 -8.67 -29.30 11.56
C PRO A 166 -7.94 -28.66 10.36
N LEU A 167 -8.31 -29.00 9.13
CA LEU A 167 -7.85 -28.33 7.90
C LEU A 167 -8.85 -27.27 7.40
N SER A 168 -9.89 -26.97 8.17
CA SER A 168 -10.74 -25.79 7.93
C SER A 168 -9.98 -24.51 8.23
N PHE A 169 -10.32 -23.45 7.50
CA PHE A 169 -9.72 -22.14 7.69
C PHE A 169 -10.72 -21.02 7.39
N ALA A 170 -10.35 -19.79 7.79
CA ALA A 170 -10.99 -18.56 7.37
C ALA A 170 -9.93 -17.61 6.75
N LEU A 171 -10.31 -16.95 5.66
CA LEU A 171 -9.58 -15.85 5.05
C LEU A 171 -10.34 -14.56 5.34
N GLU A 172 -9.73 -13.67 6.12
CA GLU A 172 -10.24 -12.31 6.33
C GLU A 172 -9.63 -11.38 5.26
N VAL A 173 -10.51 -10.69 4.54
CA VAL A 173 -10.16 -9.68 3.54
C VAL A 173 -10.72 -8.33 3.99
N LYS A 174 -9.85 -7.34 4.15
CA LYS A 174 -10.27 -5.95 4.39
C LYS A 174 -9.77 -5.06 3.27
N LEU A 175 -10.64 -4.17 2.80
CA LEU A 175 -10.28 -3.15 1.82
C LEU A 175 -10.33 -1.80 2.52
N ARG A 176 -9.26 -1.02 2.37
CA ARG A 176 -9.22 0.39 2.78
C ARG A 176 -9.09 1.21 1.52
N ASN A 177 -10.10 2.02 1.18
CA ASN A 177 -10.02 2.85 -0.02
C ASN A 177 -8.80 3.78 0.05
N VAL A 178 -8.20 4.01 -1.12
CA VAL A 178 -7.18 5.00 -1.35
C VAL A 178 -7.84 6.11 -2.17
N LEU A 179 -7.92 7.29 -1.58
CA LEU A 179 -8.63 8.46 -2.10
C LEU A 179 -7.69 9.28 -3.01
N ASP A 180 -8.25 9.85 -4.07
CA ASP A 180 -7.51 10.71 -5.01
C ASP A 180 -7.46 12.16 -4.52
N GLU A 181 -6.68 13.00 -5.18
CA GLU A 181 -6.65 14.44 -4.89
C GLU A 181 -8.06 15.06 -5.01
N GLY A 182 -8.42 15.89 -4.03
CA GLY A 182 -9.70 16.57 -3.93
C GLY A 182 -10.82 15.72 -3.33
N ASP A 183 -10.63 14.41 -3.16
CA ASP A 183 -11.64 13.55 -2.54
C ASP A 183 -11.83 13.88 -1.05
N PRO A 184 -13.08 13.85 -0.55
CA PRO A 184 -13.36 14.12 0.84
C PRO A 184 -12.78 13.03 1.76
N CYS A 185 -12.09 13.44 2.81
CA CYS A 185 -11.37 12.55 3.72
C CYS A 185 -11.77 12.79 5.19
N GLY A 186 -11.04 12.20 6.15
CA GLY A 186 -11.16 12.51 7.57
C GLY A 186 -11.95 11.50 8.41
N SER A 187 -12.47 10.43 7.82
CA SER A 187 -13.02 9.28 8.54
C SER A 187 -12.39 7.98 8.04
N ILE A 188 -12.18 7.03 8.95
CA ILE A 188 -11.60 5.72 8.63
C ILE A 188 -12.45 4.96 7.59
N GLU A 189 -13.77 5.12 7.64
CA GLU A 189 -14.71 4.49 6.69
C GLU A 189 -14.54 4.97 5.25
N ARG A 190 -14.08 6.23 5.05
CA ARG A 190 -13.84 6.76 3.71
C ARG A 190 -12.58 6.19 3.09
N GLY A 191 -11.54 5.98 3.89
CA GLY A 191 -10.24 5.50 3.44
C GLY A 191 -9.09 6.38 3.91
N ARG A 192 -7.93 6.22 3.28
CA ARG A 192 -6.79 7.13 3.42
C ARG A 192 -6.56 7.90 2.12
N CYS A 193 -5.89 9.03 2.20
CA CYS A 193 -5.40 9.71 1.01
C CYS A 193 -4.30 8.89 0.33
N GLY A 194 -4.22 8.98 -1.00
CA GLY A 194 -3.17 8.38 -1.81
C GLY A 194 -1.79 8.92 -1.49
N THR A 195 -0.76 8.19 -1.91
CA THR A 195 0.64 8.64 -1.78
C THR A 195 0.79 10.04 -2.37
N GLY A 196 1.50 10.94 -1.68
CA GLY A 196 1.66 12.33 -2.10
C GLY A 196 0.54 13.29 -1.70
N THR A 197 -0.49 12.79 -1.02
CA THR A 197 -1.61 13.61 -0.56
C THR A 197 -1.88 13.40 0.92
N VAL A 198 -2.30 14.46 1.61
CA VAL A 198 -2.69 14.40 3.02
C VAL A 198 -4.07 14.99 3.25
N CYS A 199 -4.76 14.50 4.28
CA CYS A 199 -6.12 14.92 4.59
C CYS A 199 -6.13 16.28 5.29
N LEU A 200 -6.31 17.37 4.54
CA LEU A 200 -6.29 18.73 5.05
C LEU A 200 -7.64 19.41 4.89
N PRO A 201 -8.03 20.31 5.82
CA PRO A 201 -9.16 21.21 5.56
C PRO A 201 -8.88 22.06 4.32
N THR A 202 -9.90 22.27 3.48
CA THR A 202 -9.81 23.29 2.43
C THR A 202 -9.60 24.66 3.07
N PRO A 203 -8.62 25.47 2.62
CA PRO A 203 -8.42 26.81 3.16
C PRO A 203 -9.66 27.69 2.90
N PRO A 204 -9.91 28.71 3.75
CA PRO A 204 -10.98 29.66 3.49
C PRO A 204 -10.73 30.41 2.16
N PRO A 205 -11.79 30.89 1.49
CA PRO A 205 -11.66 31.72 0.29
C PRO A 205 -10.78 32.94 0.53
N GLU A 206 -10.00 33.35 -0.47
CA GLU A 206 -9.10 34.53 -0.36
C GLU A 206 -9.84 35.83 -0.03
N ASP A 207 -11.11 35.95 -0.44
CA ASP A 207 -11.99 37.08 -0.16
C ASP A 207 -12.62 37.04 1.24
N GLU A 208 -12.51 35.91 1.95
CA GLU A 208 -13.01 35.71 3.31
C GLU A 208 -11.99 34.95 4.19
N PRO A 209 -10.78 35.50 4.45
CA PRO A 209 -9.71 34.78 5.14
C PRO A 209 -10.04 34.40 6.59
N ASP A 210 -11.01 35.09 7.22
CA ASP A 210 -11.48 34.80 8.57
C ASP A 210 -12.60 33.74 8.62
N ALA A 211 -13.05 33.23 7.47
CA ALA A 211 -14.05 32.18 7.41
C ALA A 211 -13.51 30.87 8.02
N PRO A 212 -14.38 30.02 8.62
CA PRO A 212 -13.94 28.73 9.10
C PRO A 212 -13.40 27.88 7.94
N PRO A 213 -12.39 27.02 8.21
CA PRO A 213 -11.88 26.10 7.20
C PRO A 213 -12.99 25.22 6.62
N GLY A 214 -12.86 24.91 5.33
CA GLY A 214 -13.79 24.04 4.61
C GLY A 214 -13.71 22.56 5.03
N PRO A 215 -14.44 21.67 4.33
CA PRO A 215 -14.35 20.24 4.57
C PRO A 215 -12.93 19.73 4.34
N ARG A 216 -12.57 18.60 4.97
CA ARG A 216 -11.27 17.98 4.74
C ARG A 216 -11.28 17.19 3.43
N VAL A 217 -10.27 17.43 2.61
CA VAL A 217 -10.03 16.74 1.33
C VAL A 217 -8.59 16.25 1.25
N CYS A 218 -8.32 15.29 0.38
CA CYS A 218 -6.96 14.87 0.08
C CYS A 218 -6.28 15.94 -0.76
N THR A 219 -5.29 16.61 -0.19
CA THR A 219 -4.58 17.72 -0.82
C THR A 219 -3.17 17.27 -1.15
N VAL A 220 -2.71 17.57 -2.37
CA VAL A 220 -1.31 17.34 -2.76
C VAL A 220 -0.39 18.14 -1.85
N VAL A 221 0.64 17.46 -1.35
CA VAL A 221 1.72 18.10 -0.61
C VAL A 221 2.85 18.35 -1.58
N GLU A 222 3.21 19.62 -1.73
CA GLU A 222 4.35 20.02 -2.55
C GLU A 222 5.65 19.45 -1.94
N GLY A 223 6.51 18.89 -2.77
CA GLY A 223 7.76 18.27 -2.35
C GLY A 223 7.56 17.00 -1.52
N ASP A 224 6.46 16.26 -1.70
CA ASP A 224 6.19 15.02 -0.94
C ASP A 224 6.42 13.76 -1.76
N THR A 225 6.34 13.86 -3.09
CA THR A 225 6.69 12.79 -4.03
C THR A 225 7.63 13.30 -5.10
N CYS A 226 8.14 12.40 -5.93
CA CYS A 226 8.94 12.76 -7.09
C CYS A 226 8.15 13.56 -8.14
N GLU A 227 6.84 13.30 -8.28
CA GLU A 227 5.95 14.06 -9.16
C GLU A 227 5.71 15.47 -8.62
N SER A 228 5.51 15.62 -7.30
CA SER A 228 5.32 16.92 -6.65
C SER A 228 6.62 17.59 -6.20
N ALA A 229 7.79 17.04 -6.58
CA ALA A 229 9.10 17.54 -6.16
C ALA A 229 9.30 19.02 -6.50
N ILE A 230 9.88 19.75 -5.54
CA ILE A 230 10.10 21.20 -5.66
C ILE A 230 11.37 21.45 -6.45
N ASP A 231 11.24 22.22 -7.53
CA ASP A 231 12.39 22.63 -8.33
C ASP A 231 13.29 23.58 -7.55
N LEU A 232 14.56 23.18 -7.39
CA LEU A 232 15.60 23.96 -6.72
C LEU A 232 16.74 24.25 -7.68
N ALA A 233 16.85 25.51 -8.10
CA ALA A 233 17.95 25.97 -8.92
C ALA A 233 19.22 26.13 -8.09
N LEU A 234 20.26 25.36 -8.43
CA LEU A 234 21.56 25.45 -7.77
C LEU A 234 22.48 26.38 -8.57
N GLY A 235 23.03 27.37 -7.87
CA GLY A 235 24.06 28.27 -8.39
C GLY A 235 25.47 27.83 -8.00
N ALA A 236 26.45 28.67 -8.32
CA ALA A 236 27.77 28.55 -7.73
C ALA A 236 27.71 28.92 -6.24
N GLY A 237 28.31 28.09 -5.38
CA GLY A 237 28.33 28.26 -3.92
C GLY A 237 27.23 27.49 -3.18
N THR A 238 26.93 27.92 -1.96
CA THR A 238 25.98 27.28 -1.06
C THR A 238 24.56 27.81 -1.27
N THR A 239 23.63 26.91 -1.55
CA THR A 239 22.19 27.13 -1.55
C THR A 239 21.64 26.66 -0.21
N VAL A 240 20.83 27.49 0.45
CA VAL A 240 20.19 27.16 1.74
C VAL A 240 18.72 26.88 1.50
N VAL A 241 18.25 25.74 1.97
CA VAL A 241 16.84 25.33 1.93
C VAL A 241 16.32 25.28 3.36
N GLU A 242 15.23 26.00 3.60
CA GLU A 242 14.49 25.93 4.87
C GLU A 242 13.25 25.06 4.67
N ILE A 243 13.08 24.08 5.55
CA ILE A 243 11.92 23.18 5.57
C ILE A 243 11.18 23.42 6.87
N ASP A 244 9.94 23.91 6.76
CA ASP A 244 9.07 24.06 7.92
C ASP A 244 8.59 22.68 8.39
N PRO A 245 8.97 22.22 9.61
CA PRO A 245 8.58 20.90 10.12
C PRO A 245 7.06 20.75 10.34
N ALA A 246 6.31 21.86 10.40
CA ALA A 246 4.85 21.86 10.47
C ALA A 246 4.19 21.60 9.11
N THR A 247 4.94 21.70 8.00
CA THR A 247 4.44 21.30 6.69
C THR A 247 4.11 19.80 6.73
N PRO A 248 2.91 19.38 6.31
CA PRO A 248 2.58 17.97 6.23
C PRO A 248 3.52 17.24 5.28
N HIS A 249 3.93 16.03 5.62
CA HIS A 249 4.76 15.15 4.80
C HIS A 249 4.33 13.70 5.01
N THR A 250 4.48 12.85 4.00
CA THR A 250 4.18 11.42 4.03
C THR A 250 5.45 10.58 3.98
N ASP A 251 5.32 9.29 4.29
CA ASP A 251 6.40 8.29 4.24
C ASP A 251 6.47 7.60 2.87
N ALA A 252 6.32 8.38 1.79
CA ALA A 252 6.16 7.88 0.43
C ALA A 252 7.36 7.09 -0.11
N HIS A 253 8.55 7.23 0.48
CA HIS A 253 9.78 6.65 -0.06
C HIS A 253 10.59 5.87 0.98
N HIS A 254 11.43 4.98 0.47
CA HIS A 254 12.34 4.14 1.24
C HIS A 254 13.74 4.24 0.65
N HIS A 255 14.76 4.54 1.48
CA HIS A 255 16.16 4.76 1.09
C HIS A 255 17.08 3.65 1.62
N SER A 256 18.28 3.47 1.07
CA SER A 256 19.15 2.34 1.48
C SER A 256 19.85 2.52 2.84
N CYS A 257 20.15 3.75 3.24
CA CYS A 257 20.76 4.08 4.53
C CYS A 257 19.78 4.70 5.55
N GLY A 258 18.49 4.74 5.22
CA GLY A 258 17.42 5.32 6.02
C GLY A 258 16.07 4.70 5.65
N GLY A 259 14.99 5.48 5.69
CA GLY A 259 13.70 5.07 5.11
C GLY A 259 12.85 4.17 5.99
N ALA A 260 13.02 4.21 7.30
CA ALA A 260 12.16 3.50 8.25
C ALA A 260 10.79 4.21 8.41
N ARG A 261 10.05 4.37 7.30
CA ARG A 261 8.73 5.02 7.26
C ARG A 261 8.71 6.42 7.88
N ARG A 262 9.80 7.18 7.68
CA ARG A 262 9.85 8.59 8.09
C ARG A 262 9.33 9.46 6.96
N ARG A 263 8.96 10.67 7.35
CA ARG A 263 8.44 11.71 6.46
C ARG A 263 9.55 12.25 5.58
N ASP A 264 9.31 12.40 4.28
CA ASP A 264 10.32 12.91 3.35
C ASP A 264 9.92 14.25 2.71
N ARG A 265 10.93 15.09 2.44
CA ARG A 265 10.84 16.22 1.51
C ARG A 265 11.63 15.89 0.24
N VAL A 266 11.03 16.07 -0.92
CA VAL A 266 11.63 15.81 -2.23
C VAL A 266 11.89 17.12 -2.98
N LEU A 267 13.14 17.31 -3.37
CA LEU A 267 13.63 18.46 -4.13
C LEU A 267 14.19 17.98 -5.48
N ARG A 268 13.83 18.65 -6.57
CA ARG A 268 14.42 18.42 -7.90
C ARG A 268 15.54 19.43 -8.12
N LEU A 269 16.78 18.94 -8.08
CA LEU A 269 17.96 19.78 -8.21
C LEU A 269 18.20 20.15 -9.67
N GLN A 270 18.23 21.45 -9.98
CA GLN A 270 18.61 21.96 -11.29
C GLN A 270 20.06 22.43 -11.24
N LEU A 271 20.96 21.61 -11.77
CA LEU A 271 22.41 21.84 -11.73
C LEU A 271 22.86 22.95 -12.68
N PRO A 272 23.98 23.65 -12.38
CA PRO A 272 24.51 24.73 -13.21
C PRO A 272 25.21 24.17 -14.47
N GLY A 273 24.42 23.73 -15.44
CA GLY A 273 24.88 23.26 -16.74
C GLY A 273 25.17 21.75 -16.82
N PRO A 274 25.53 21.25 -18.02
CA PRO A 274 25.79 19.83 -18.24
C PRO A 274 27.16 19.41 -17.70
N GLY A 275 27.28 18.16 -17.25
CA GLY A 275 28.55 17.55 -16.83
C GLY A 275 28.48 16.96 -15.42
N PRO A 276 29.59 16.37 -14.94
CA PRO A 276 29.69 15.93 -13.56
C PRO A 276 29.78 17.14 -12.63
N HIS A 277 29.01 17.10 -11.55
CA HIS A 277 29.02 18.07 -10.46
C HIS A 277 29.27 17.32 -9.16
N ALA A 278 30.11 17.86 -8.30
CA ALA A 278 30.26 17.36 -6.94
C ALA A 278 29.34 18.18 -6.02
N LEU A 279 28.48 17.50 -5.27
CA LEU A 279 27.62 18.11 -4.26
C LEU A 279 28.13 17.80 -2.87
N ASP A 280 28.04 18.78 -1.98
CA ASP A 280 28.15 18.61 -0.52
C ASP A 280 26.84 19.07 0.12
N LEU A 281 26.14 18.14 0.75
CA LEU A 281 24.85 18.33 1.41
C LEU A 281 25.05 18.25 2.91
N ARG A 282 24.54 19.24 3.65
CA ARG A 282 24.65 19.27 5.12
C ARG A 282 23.30 19.61 5.74
N GLY A 283 22.91 18.85 6.74
CA GLY A 283 21.76 19.15 7.58
C GLY A 283 22.19 19.88 8.84
N ASP A 284 21.31 20.69 9.42
CA ASP A 284 21.53 21.34 10.72
C ASP A 284 21.18 20.45 11.93
N ARG A 285 20.57 19.28 11.68
CA ARG A 285 20.12 18.34 12.71
C ARG A 285 20.66 16.93 12.49
N PRO A 286 20.93 16.18 13.58
CA PRO A 286 21.47 14.83 13.47
C PRO A 286 20.47 13.83 12.92
N GLN A 287 19.17 13.96 13.19
CA GLN A 287 18.16 12.97 12.78
C GLN A 287 17.70 13.08 11.32
N LEU A 288 18.36 13.91 10.51
CA LEU A 288 18.07 14.03 9.10
C LEU A 288 18.70 12.87 8.33
N GLY A 289 18.03 12.43 7.27
CA GLY A 289 18.61 11.56 6.25
C GLY A 289 18.61 12.27 4.90
N PHE A 290 19.59 11.93 4.06
CA PHE A 290 19.67 12.36 2.67
C PHE A 290 19.76 11.15 1.76
N ALA A 291 19.02 11.18 0.66
CA ALA A 291 19.24 10.29 -0.46
C ALA A 291 19.19 11.06 -1.78
N LEU A 292 20.14 10.78 -2.66
CA LEU A 292 20.16 11.30 -4.02
C LEU A 292 19.78 10.17 -4.98
N ARG A 293 18.84 10.44 -5.88
CA ARG A 293 18.44 9.50 -6.93
C ARG A 293 18.51 10.12 -8.30
N GLY A 294 18.67 9.26 -9.30
CA GLY A 294 18.39 9.58 -10.68
C GLY A 294 16.90 9.96 -10.90
N PRO A 295 16.53 10.28 -12.14
CA PRO A 295 15.25 10.90 -12.46
C PRO A 295 14.01 9.99 -12.29
N SER A 296 14.17 8.68 -12.10
CA SER A 296 13.07 7.71 -12.15
C SER A 296 12.28 7.54 -10.84
N CYS A 297 12.69 8.20 -9.75
CA CYS A 297 12.14 8.00 -8.40
C CYS A 297 12.39 6.60 -7.79
N LEU A 298 12.85 5.61 -8.57
CA LEU A 298 12.99 4.24 -8.12
C LEU A 298 14.13 4.10 -7.08
N PRO A 299 13.95 3.30 -6.02
CA PRO A 299 15.03 3.03 -5.07
C PRO A 299 16.29 2.43 -5.71
N THR A 300 16.16 1.72 -6.83
CA THR A 300 17.29 1.15 -7.58
C THR A 300 18.18 2.20 -8.25
N ASP A 301 17.67 3.43 -8.40
CA ASP A 301 18.38 4.54 -9.04
C ASP A 301 19.03 5.47 -7.99
N GLU A 302 19.13 5.00 -6.74
CA GLU A 302 19.85 5.70 -5.68
C GLU A 302 21.34 5.78 -6.02
N LEU A 303 21.83 7.02 -6.09
CA LEU A 303 23.21 7.35 -6.44
C LEU A 303 24.09 7.38 -5.20
N ALA A 304 23.56 7.96 -4.12
CA ALA A 304 24.23 8.08 -2.83
C ALA A 304 23.20 8.37 -1.74
N CYS A 305 23.53 8.05 -0.50
CA CYS A 305 22.69 8.41 0.63
C CYS A 305 23.54 8.53 1.91
N ALA A 306 23.04 9.28 2.89
CA ALA A 306 23.63 9.37 4.23
C ALA A 306 22.52 9.56 5.27
N ALA A 307 22.60 8.84 6.38
CA ALA A 307 21.82 9.11 7.58
C ALA A 307 22.70 8.81 8.80
N ASP A 308 22.55 9.62 9.84
CA ASP A 308 23.15 9.40 11.16
C ASP A 308 22.07 9.70 12.19
N GLU A 309 22.18 9.21 13.42
CA GLU A 309 21.22 9.51 14.49
C GLU A 309 21.79 10.47 15.54
N LEU A 310 23.11 10.64 15.53
CA LEU A 310 23.89 11.31 16.58
C LEU A 310 24.57 12.58 16.06
N GLU A 311 25.00 12.58 14.79
CA GLU A 311 25.69 13.72 14.17
C GLU A 311 24.89 14.29 12.99
N PRO A 312 24.98 15.61 12.70
CA PRO A 312 24.33 16.19 11.54
C PRO A 312 24.68 15.43 10.26
N ALA A 313 23.66 15.04 9.50
CA ALA A 313 23.86 14.31 8.26
C ALA A 313 24.70 15.13 7.28
N GLN A 314 25.68 14.47 6.65
CA GLN A 314 26.48 15.03 5.57
C GLN A 314 26.61 14.01 4.43
N LEU A 315 26.36 14.46 3.21
CA LEU A 315 26.46 13.62 2.01
C LEU A 315 27.29 14.34 0.95
N VAL A 316 28.37 13.70 0.49
CA VAL A 316 29.18 14.16 -0.64
C VAL A 316 29.02 13.17 -1.79
N ALA A 317 28.61 13.66 -2.96
CA ALA A 317 28.35 12.80 -4.11
C ALA A 317 28.72 13.49 -5.43
N GLU A 318 29.24 12.71 -6.38
CA GLU A 318 29.40 13.14 -7.77
C GLU A 318 28.17 12.74 -8.58
N ILE A 319 27.54 13.70 -9.23
CA ILE A 319 26.33 13.49 -10.04
C ILE A 319 26.56 14.01 -11.46
N SER A 320 26.14 13.22 -12.45
CA SER A 320 26.26 13.60 -13.87
C SER A 320 24.91 13.80 -14.55
N ASP A 321 23.82 13.38 -13.91
CA ASP A 321 22.48 13.54 -14.42
C ASP A 321 21.97 14.96 -14.08
N PRO A 322 21.44 15.72 -15.05
CA PRO A 322 20.90 17.05 -14.78
C PRO A 322 19.55 17.05 -14.03
N ALA A 323 18.90 15.90 -13.85
CA ALA A 323 17.58 15.77 -13.23
C ALA A 323 17.62 14.86 -11.98
N VAL A 324 18.47 15.22 -11.02
CA VAL A 324 18.62 14.50 -9.75
C VAL A 324 17.55 14.93 -8.75
N LEU A 325 17.05 13.94 -8.01
CA LEU A 325 16.12 14.14 -6.91
C LEU A 325 16.86 13.99 -5.59
N LEU A 326 16.72 14.99 -4.71
CA LEU A 326 17.18 14.94 -3.33
C LEU A 326 15.99 14.67 -2.42
N PHE A 327 16.08 13.59 -1.66
CA PHE A 327 15.15 13.23 -0.61
C PHE A 327 15.78 13.62 0.72
N VAL A 328 15.06 14.42 1.50
CA VAL A 328 15.42 14.81 2.85
C VAL A 328 14.47 14.12 3.80
N GLU A 329 14.96 13.09 4.48
CA GLU A 329 14.21 12.37 5.53
C GLU A 329 14.17 13.26 6.78
N LEU A 330 12.96 13.61 7.20
CA LEU A 330 12.72 14.52 8.30
C LEU A 330 12.78 13.78 9.65
N PRO A 331 13.06 14.48 10.75
CA PRO A 331 13.00 13.88 12.08
C PRO A 331 11.60 13.31 12.35
N PRO A 332 11.51 12.26 13.20
CA PRO A 332 10.20 11.77 13.64
C PRO A 332 9.39 12.95 14.17
N ALA A 333 8.10 13.00 13.81
CA ALA A 333 7.22 13.97 14.42
C ALA A 333 7.29 13.76 15.94
N VAL A 334 7.34 14.84 16.70
CA VAL A 334 7.10 14.75 18.14
C VAL A 334 5.66 14.30 18.25
N GLU A 335 5.44 13.01 18.51
CA GLU A 335 4.12 12.50 18.82
C GLU A 335 3.73 13.18 20.14
N ASP A 336 2.85 14.18 20.05
CA ASP A 336 2.14 14.63 21.23
C ASP A 336 1.41 13.39 21.77
N ASP A 337 1.83 12.88 22.94
CA ASP A 337 1.30 11.70 23.64
C ASP A 337 -0.19 11.87 24.04
N ASP A 338 -1.07 12.15 23.08
CA ASP A 338 -2.48 12.48 23.27
C ASP A 338 -3.41 11.26 23.11
N GLU A 339 -2.87 10.03 23.03
CA GLU A 339 -3.69 8.81 22.99
C GLU A 339 -4.42 8.49 24.31
N GLN A 340 -4.33 9.32 25.36
CA GLN A 340 -5.11 9.12 26.59
C GLN A 340 -5.79 10.38 27.13
N GLY A 341 -6.88 10.77 26.47
CA GLY A 341 -8.10 11.20 27.17
C GLY A 341 -8.27 12.70 27.42
N THR A 342 -9.27 13.28 26.75
CA THR A 342 -10.03 14.47 27.19
C THR A 342 -9.19 15.60 27.81
N SER A 343 -8.24 16.17 27.07
CA SER A 343 -7.59 17.42 27.46
C SER A 343 -8.23 18.60 26.74
N THR A 344 -9.09 19.32 27.44
CA THR A 344 -9.49 20.68 27.06
C THR A 344 -8.33 21.63 27.36
N GLY A 345 -7.43 21.81 26.39
CA GLY A 345 -6.40 22.85 26.41
C GLY A 345 -5.02 22.34 26.06
N SER A 346 -4.77 22.06 24.79
CA SER A 346 -3.41 21.98 24.25
C SER A 346 -2.70 23.32 24.52
N PRO A 347 -1.51 23.35 25.13
CA PRO A 347 -0.70 24.56 25.17
C PRO A 347 -0.39 25.00 23.73
N PRO A 348 -0.21 26.31 23.47
CA PRO A 348 0.14 26.79 22.14
C PRO A 348 1.45 26.11 21.72
N GLY A 349 1.41 25.40 20.59
CA GLY A 349 2.56 24.72 20.02
C GLY A 349 3.75 25.68 19.97
N GLY A 350 4.85 25.29 20.60
CA GLY A 350 6.10 26.01 20.40
C GLY A 350 6.42 25.95 18.92
N GLU A 351 6.58 27.11 18.29
CA GLU A 351 7.00 27.22 16.90
C GLU A 351 8.35 26.50 16.78
N GLU A 352 8.33 25.30 16.21
CA GLU A 352 9.54 24.54 15.99
C GLU A 352 10.37 25.28 14.94
N ALA A 353 11.66 25.48 15.22
CA ALA A 353 12.53 26.16 14.26
C ALA A 353 12.51 25.42 12.92
N PRO A 354 12.64 26.12 11.78
CA PRO A 354 12.77 25.47 10.49
C PRO A 354 14.00 24.53 10.50
N ILE A 355 13.91 23.46 9.73
CA ILE A 355 15.05 22.59 9.41
C ILE A 355 15.85 23.25 8.30
N VAL A 356 17.17 23.27 8.42
CA VAL A 356 18.04 23.91 7.44
C VAL A 356 18.90 22.87 6.73
N VAL A 357 18.84 22.87 5.41
CA VAL A 357 19.69 22.04 4.54
C VAL A 357 20.55 22.96 3.68
N GLU A 358 21.86 22.81 3.79
CA GLU A 358 22.84 23.49 2.95
C GLU A 358 23.27 22.57 1.80
N ILE A 359 23.24 23.10 0.58
CA ILE A 359 23.59 22.39 -0.65
C ILE A 359 24.67 23.20 -1.36
N GLU A 360 25.91 22.72 -1.33
CA GLU A 360 27.03 23.35 -2.00
C GLU A 360 27.39 22.58 -3.27
N VAL A 361 27.40 23.29 -4.41
CA VAL A 361 27.99 22.76 -5.65
C VAL A 361 29.48 23.07 -5.59
N LEU A 362 30.29 22.04 -5.38
CA LEU A 362 31.73 22.17 -5.35
C LEU A 362 32.25 22.44 -6.77
N GLU A 363 33.14 23.41 -6.91
CA GLU A 363 33.72 23.73 -8.21
C GLU A 363 34.38 22.47 -8.82
N ALA A 364 33.90 22.06 -9.99
CA ALA A 364 34.57 21.02 -10.76
C ALA A 364 36.02 21.48 -11.04
N PRO A 365 37.03 20.62 -10.81
CA PRO A 365 38.39 20.98 -11.17
C PRO A 365 38.43 21.36 -12.66
N PRO A 366 39.18 22.40 -13.05
CA PRO A 366 39.23 22.82 -14.44
C PRO A 366 39.62 21.62 -15.32
N ALA A 367 38.84 21.38 -16.37
CA ALA A 367 39.13 20.32 -17.34
C ALA A 367 40.46 20.65 -18.05
N ASP A 368 41.50 19.86 -17.76
CA ASP A 368 42.82 19.93 -18.42
C ASP A 368 42.79 19.47 -19.88
#